data_AF-A0A969CI62-F1
#
_entry.id   AF-A0A969CI62-F1
#
_cell.length_a   1.000
_cell.length_b   1.000
_cell.length_c   1.000
_cell.angle_alpha   90.00
_cell.angle_beta   90.00
_cell.angle_gamma   90.00
#
_symmetry.space_group_name_H-M   'P 1'
#
loop_
_entity.id
_entity.type
_entity.pdbx_description
1 polymer ?
#
loop_
_entity_poly.entity_id
_entity_poly.type
_entity_poly.pdbx_seq_one_letter_code
_entity_poly.pdbx_strand_id
1 'polypeptide(L)' 'MSLLQIERFAANPDWSRLSERKLDRAQDLVSLIQSQSHLSRSQQVDDYYGWIVELKRMLDD' A
#
# COMPACT_ATOMS: atom_id res chain seq x y z
N MET A 1 2.55 10.93 4.42
CA MET A 1 1.68 10.91 3.21
C MET A 1 0.19 10.82 3.60
N SER A 2 -0.74 11.26 2.73
CA SER A 2 -2.19 11.02 2.87
C SER A 2 -2.58 9.62 2.35
N LEU A 3 -3.72 9.06 2.76
CA LEU A 3 -4.17 7.73 2.30
C LEU A 3 -4.29 7.64 0.77
N LEU A 4 -4.82 8.69 0.14
CA LEU A 4 -4.93 8.78 -1.32
C LEU A 4 -3.56 8.75 -2.02
N GLN A 5 -2.52 9.34 -1.39
CA GLN A 5 -1.16 9.28 -1.93
C GLN A 5 -0.59 7.86 -1.85
N ILE A 6 -0.98 7.08 -0.84
CA ILE A 6 -0.57 5.68 -0.69
C ILE A 6 -1.29 4.79 -1.70
N GLU A 7 -2.59 5.02 -1.96
CA GLU A 7 -3.31 4.32 -3.03
C GLU A 7 -2.69 4.60 -4.40
N ARG A 8 -2.29 5.86 -4.66
CA ARG A 8 -1.57 6.23 -5.90
C ARG A 8 -0.19 5.59 -5.98
N PHE A 9 0.53 5.52 -4.87
CA PHE A 9 1.78 4.80 -4.78
C PHE A 9 1.56 3.31 -5.08
N ALA A 10 0.55 2.67 -4.48
CA ALA A 10 0.26 1.27 -4.76
C ALA A 10 -0.14 1.04 -6.23
N ALA A 11 -0.77 2.00 -6.90
CA ALA A 11 -1.07 1.91 -8.32
C ALA A 11 0.17 2.03 -9.23
N ASN A 12 1.17 2.80 -8.83
CA ASN A 12 2.43 2.97 -9.55
C ASN A 12 3.59 3.20 -8.55
N PRO A 13 4.17 2.12 -8.00
CA PRO A 13 5.09 2.24 -6.89
C PRO A 13 6.49 2.67 -7.34
N ASP A 14 7.05 3.65 -6.63
CA ASP A 14 8.44 4.07 -6.76
C ASP A 14 9.27 3.54 -5.59
N TRP A 15 9.98 2.45 -5.85
CA TRP A 15 10.77 1.76 -4.84
C TRP A 15 12.10 2.44 -4.51
N SER A 16 12.50 3.48 -5.25
CA SER A 16 13.81 4.13 -5.11
C SER A 16 14.06 4.71 -3.70
N ARG A 17 12.99 4.94 -2.93
CA ARG A 17 13.05 5.56 -1.61
C ARG A 17 13.02 4.54 -0.46
N LEU A 18 12.84 3.25 -0.75
CA LEU A 18 12.75 2.18 0.26
C LEU A 18 14.07 1.41 0.37
N SER A 19 14.49 1.13 1.60
CA SER A 19 15.62 0.22 1.86
C SER A 19 15.26 -1.22 1.50
N GLU A 20 16.22 -2.04 1.06
CA GLU A 20 16.01 -3.47 0.74
C GLU A 20 15.25 -4.24 1.83
N ARG A 21 15.53 -3.96 3.12
CA ARG A 21 14.85 -4.61 4.26
C ARG A 21 13.34 -4.36 4.32
N LYS A 22 12.88 -3.23 3.80
CA LYS A 22 11.47 -2.82 3.77
C LYS A 22 10.82 -3.21 2.43
N LEU A 23 11.61 -3.57 1.41
CA LEU A 23 11.15 -3.75 0.04
C LEU A 23 10.16 -4.92 -0.08
N ASP A 24 10.54 -6.10 0.42
CA ASP A 24 9.71 -7.32 0.32
C ASP A 24 8.31 -7.09 0.93
N ARG A 25 8.28 -6.56 2.16
CA ARG A 25 7.01 -6.28 2.84
C ARG A 25 6.19 -5.20 2.14
N ALA A 26 6.83 -4.17 1.60
CA ALA A 26 6.13 -3.12 0.87
C ALA A 26 5.54 -3.64 -0.45
N GLN A 27 6.23 -4.55 -1.14
CA GLN A 27 5.74 -5.22 -2.35
C GLN A 27 4.54 -6.13 -2.06
N ASP A 28 4.58 -6.88 -0.95
CA ASP A 28 3.44 -7.68 -0.49
C ASP A 28 2.20 -6.81 -0.24
N LEU A 29 2.37 -5.72 0.52
CA LEU A 29 1.29 -4.78 0.82
C LEU A 29 0.71 -4.14 -0.44
N VAL A 30 1.56 -3.74 -1.39
CA VAL A 30 1.11 -3.18 -2.67
C VAL A 30 0.33 -4.22 -3.47
N SER A 31 0.79 -5.47 -3.52
CA SER A 31 0.10 -6.55 -4.23
C SER A 31 -1.30 -6.80 -3.63
N LEU A 32 -1.40 -6.81 -2.31
CA LEU A 32 -2.67 -6.95 -1.58
C LEU A 32 -3.61 -5.76 -1.87
N ILE A 33 -3.11 -4.53 -1.81
CA ILE A 33 -3.89 -3.32 -2.11
C ILE A 33 -4.37 -3.32 -3.58
N GLN A 34 -3.51 -3.67 -4.52
CA GLN A 34 -3.86 -3.77 -5.94
C GLN A 34 -4.95 -4.83 -6.19
N SER A 35 -4.87 -5.97 -5.50
CA SER A 35 -5.88 -7.04 -5.61
C SER A 35 -7.29 -6.59 -5.22
N GLN A 36 -7.40 -5.56 -4.38
CA GLN A 36 -8.68 -5.00 -3.89
C GLN A 36 -9.02 -3.65 -4.55
N SER A 37 -8.11 -3.06 -5.33
CA SER A 37 -8.26 -1.69 -5.87
C SER A 37 -9.42 -1.52 -6.86
N HIS A 38 -9.87 -2.61 -7.48
CA HIS A 38 -10.99 -2.64 -8.42
C HIS A 38 -12.36 -2.84 -7.73
N LEU A 39 -12.34 -3.17 -6.43
CA LEU A 39 -13.55 -3.42 -5.65
C LEU A 39 -14.11 -2.12 -5.08
N SER A 40 -15.43 -2.03 -4.98
CA SER A 40 -16.07 -0.93 -4.26
C SER A 40 -15.72 -1.02 -2.77
N ARG A 41 -15.75 0.10 -2.04
CA ARG A 41 -15.43 0.12 -0.59
C ARG A 41 -16.24 -0.88 0.24
N SER A 42 -17.49 -1.15 -0.13
CA SER A 42 -18.34 -2.13 0.54
C SER A 42 -17.97 -3.60 0.26
N GLN A 43 -17.06 -3.84 -0.69
CA GLN A 43 -16.59 -5.16 -1.12
C GLN A 43 -15.13 -5.41 -0.73
N GLN A 44 -14.43 -4.37 -0.27
CA GLN A 44 -13.06 -4.50 0.21
C GLN A 44 -13.06 -5.25 1.54
N VAL A 45 -12.06 -6.10 1.74
CA VAL A 45 -11.87 -6.79 3.03
C VAL A 45 -11.53 -5.80 4.14
N ASP A 46 -11.91 -6.12 5.37
CA ASP A 46 -11.70 -5.26 6.55
C ASP A 46 -10.24 -4.81 6.71
N ASP A 47 -9.30 -5.67 6.29
CA ASP A 47 -7.85 -5.42 6.40
C ASP A 47 -7.31 -4.41 5.36
N TYR A 48 -8.09 -4.04 4.34
CA TYR A 48 -7.63 -3.16 3.26
C TYR A 48 -7.05 -1.84 3.78
N TYR A 49 -7.77 -1.19 4.70
CA TYR A 49 -7.30 0.05 5.31
C TYR A 49 -6.11 -0.17 6.24
N GLY A 50 -6.01 -1.36 6.85
CA GLY A 50 -4.84 -1.77 7.63
C GLY A 50 -3.57 -1.79 6.78
N TRP A 51 -3.63 -2.38 5.59
CA TRP A 51 -2.50 -2.45 4.66
C TRP A 51 -2.06 -1.07 4.18
N ILE A 52 -3.01 -0.17 3.89
CA ILE A 52 -2.68 1.22 3.51
C ILE A 52 -1.99 1.95 4.66
N VAL A 53 -2.45 1.79 5.90
CA VAL A 53 -1.84 2.42 7.07
C VAL A 53 -0.44 1.86 7.34
N GLU A 54 -0.25 0.55 7.18
CA GLU A 54 1.06 -0.09 7.33
C GLU A 54 2.04 0.43 6.27
N LEU A 55 1.64 0.42 5.00
CA LEU A 55 2.44 0.91 3.89
C LEU A 55 2.80 2.39 4.06
N LYS A 56 1.86 3.20 4.57
CA LYS A 56 2.13 4.60 4.92
C LYS A 56 3.24 4.73 5.95
N ARG A 57 3.18 3.95 7.04
CA ARG A 57 4.21 3.99 8.09
C ARG A 57 5.58 3.61 7.55
N MET A 58 5.66 2.66 6.63
CA MET A 58 6.93 2.26 6.02
C MET A 58 7.53 3.35 5.11
N LEU A 59 6.70 4.15 4.45
CA LEU A 59 7.10 5.21 3.52
C LEU A 59 7.37 6.56 4.19
N ASP A 60 6.76 6.83 5.34
CA ASP A 60 6.99 8.05 6.13
C ASP A 60 8.21 7.92 7.08
N ASP A 61 8.85 6.74 7.16
CA ASP A 61 9.95 6.38 8.06
C ASP A 61 11.28 6.18 7.32
#